data_AF-A0A1Q4FG64-F1
#
_entry.id   AF-A0A1Q4FG64-F1
#
_cell.length_a   1.000
_cell.length_b   1.000
_cell.length_c   1.000
_cell.angle_alpha   90.00
_cell.angle_beta   90.00
_cell.angle_gamma   90.00
#
_symmetry.space_group_name_H-M   'P 1'
#
loop_
_entity.id
_entity.type
_entity.pdbx_description
1 polymer ?
#
loop_
_entity_poly.entity_id
_entity_poly.type
_entity_poly.pdbx_seq_one_letter_code
_entity_poly.pdbx_strand_id
1 'polypeptide(L)'
;MSRTLEVTSRDLDQHIVETSRILLDATDDRRRRARLEAETVGDAIVTGLVGVDSESIERIVGGRANVIAFLPLQGRLVAWLSYRENWKIRAGRGRNREFRSASLSVYFGLENEAYKPQVFRAEWAGWAKWNAQAAASFQTDAGHPHWQFDAIDSLGEDSSVLRRQTLEVLRDSDDEEPVREFDPSPETVRDLVLAQGLSRVHFPSAAAWWRPAPHNGHAFAPESTMELRSWLSHTLRYLKAELGTLRNRRRA
;
A
#
# COMPACT_ATOMS: atom_id res chain seq x y z
N MET A 1 14.46 10.93 -27.65
CA MET A 1 13.13 10.72 -27.06
C MET A 1 13.28 10.70 -25.55
N SER A 2 12.46 11.47 -24.82
CA SER A 2 12.44 11.44 -23.35
C SER A 2 11.91 10.08 -22.89
N ARG A 3 12.65 9.36 -22.04
CA ARG A 3 12.21 8.07 -21.46
C ARG A 3 11.35 8.24 -20.20
N THR A 4 11.05 9.47 -19.79
CA THR A 4 10.19 9.75 -18.64
C THR A 4 8.73 9.85 -19.10
N LEU A 5 7.83 9.20 -18.37
CA LEU A 5 6.39 9.38 -18.56
C LEU A 5 6.01 10.82 -18.25
N GLU A 6 5.58 11.54 -19.29
CA GLU A 6 5.10 12.91 -19.21
C GLU A 6 3.66 12.98 -19.72
N VAL A 7 2.83 13.75 -19.03
CA VAL A 7 1.41 13.92 -19.37
C VAL A 7 0.98 15.37 -19.27
N THR A 8 -0.09 15.72 -19.99
CA THR A 8 -0.75 17.03 -19.84
C THR A 8 -1.56 17.09 -18.55
N SER A 9 -2.09 18.27 -18.19
CA SER A 9 -2.98 18.42 -17.02
C SER A 9 -4.18 17.51 -17.15
N ARG A 10 -4.83 17.60 -18.32
CA ARG A 10 -6.06 16.91 -18.62
C ARG A 10 -5.88 15.40 -18.53
N ASP A 11 -4.76 14.90 -19.05
CA ASP A 11 -4.47 13.46 -19.02
C ASP A 11 -4.16 12.98 -17.60
N LEU A 12 -3.50 13.81 -16.78
CA LEU A 12 -3.29 13.50 -15.36
C LEU A 12 -4.61 13.49 -14.59
N ASP A 13 -5.47 14.49 -14.80
CA ASP A 13 -6.79 14.57 -14.14
C ASP A 13 -7.65 13.35 -14.50
N GLN A 14 -7.67 12.97 -15.78
CA GLN A 14 -8.35 11.77 -16.25
C GLN A 14 -7.75 10.50 -15.61
N HIS A 15 -6.43 10.41 -15.56
CA HIS A 15 -5.74 9.28 -14.93
C HIS A 15 -6.12 9.14 -13.45
N ILE A 16 -6.12 10.23 -12.67
CA ILE A 16 -6.49 10.22 -11.25
C ILE A 16 -7.91 9.69 -11.06
N VAL A 17 -8.85 10.14 -11.89
CA VAL A 17 -10.24 9.67 -11.84
C VAL A 17 -10.33 8.16 -12.11
N GLU A 18 -9.61 7.66 -13.11
CA GLU A 18 -9.61 6.23 -13.46
C GLU A 18 -8.92 5.38 -12.39
N THR A 19 -7.78 5.84 -11.87
CA THR A 19 -7.06 5.21 -10.76
C THR A 19 -7.93 5.16 -9.50
N SER A 20 -8.66 6.23 -9.21
CA SER A 20 -9.64 6.25 -8.11
C SER A 20 -10.70 5.17 -8.27
N ARG A 21 -11.24 4.96 -9.48
CA ARG A 21 -12.23 3.90 -9.73
C ARG A 21 -11.64 2.52 -9.49
N ILE A 22 -10.43 2.26 -9.99
CA ILE A 22 -9.73 0.97 -9.81
C ILE A 22 -9.55 0.66 -8.31
N LEU A 23 -9.16 1.64 -7.50
CA LEU A 23 -9.01 1.46 -6.04
C LEU A 23 -10.33 1.08 -5.38
N LEU A 24 -11.40 1.81 -5.67
CA LEU A 24 -12.71 1.60 -5.04
C LEU A 24 -13.35 0.28 -5.48
N ASP A 25 -13.25 -0.06 -6.77
CA ASP A 25 -13.78 -1.31 -7.33
C ASP A 25 -13.12 -2.56 -6.73
N ALA A 26 -11.89 -2.43 -6.22
CA ALA A 26 -11.17 -3.52 -5.56
C ALA A 26 -11.66 -3.78 -4.12
N THR A 27 -12.20 -2.76 -3.44
CA THR A 27 -12.72 -2.90 -2.07
C THR A 27 -14.02 -3.71 -2.04
N ASP A 28 -14.32 -4.31 -0.88
CA ASP A 28 -15.57 -5.09 -0.72
C ASP A 28 -16.84 -4.21 -0.64
N ASP A 29 -16.70 -2.90 -0.43
CA ASP A 29 -17.83 -1.97 -0.39
C ASP A 29 -17.79 -0.94 -1.52
N ARG A 30 -18.59 -1.20 -2.56
CA ARG A 30 -18.73 -0.34 -3.74
C ARG A 30 -19.48 0.97 -3.48
N ARG A 31 -20.07 1.15 -2.29
CA ARG A 31 -20.79 2.38 -1.92
C ARG A 31 -19.88 3.43 -1.30
N ARG A 32 -18.59 3.11 -1.12
CA ARG A 32 -17.59 4.05 -0.61
C ARG A 32 -17.51 5.29 -1.50
N ARG A 33 -17.50 6.43 -0.85
CA ARG A 33 -17.39 7.80 -1.36
C ARG A 33 -15.99 8.37 -1.13
N ALA A 34 -15.00 7.51 -0.89
CA ALA A 34 -13.61 7.90 -0.96
C ALA A 34 -13.21 8.15 -2.43
N ARG A 35 -12.20 8.97 -2.67
CA ARG A 35 -11.63 9.19 -3.99
C ARG A 35 -10.14 9.51 -3.89
N LEU A 36 -9.43 9.37 -5.00
CA LEU A 36 -8.09 9.91 -5.12
C LEU A 36 -8.16 11.39 -5.51
N GLU A 37 -7.43 12.24 -4.82
CA GLU A 37 -7.32 13.67 -5.13
C GLU A 37 -5.85 14.07 -5.25
N ALA A 38 -5.56 15.04 -6.10
CA ALA A 38 -4.22 15.57 -6.31
C ALA A 38 -4.06 16.93 -5.64
N GLU A 39 -2.99 17.06 -4.87
CA GLU A 39 -2.58 18.31 -4.24
C GLU A 39 -1.28 18.80 -4.88
N THR A 40 -1.20 20.10 -5.17
CA THR A 40 0.05 20.72 -5.66
C THR A 40 0.83 21.30 -4.50
N VAL A 41 2.06 20.82 -4.29
CA VAL A 41 2.97 21.29 -3.25
C VAL A 41 4.28 21.72 -3.91
N GLY A 42 4.48 23.03 -4.06
CA GLY A 42 5.64 23.57 -4.78
C GLY A 42 5.62 23.19 -6.26
N ASP A 43 6.65 22.47 -6.73
CA ASP A 43 6.73 21.92 -8.09
C ASP A 43 6.28 20.45 -8.18
N ALA A 44 5.75 19.89 -7.09
CA ALA A 44 5.24 18.53 -7.02
C ALA A 44 3.71 18.50 -7.06
N ILE A 45 3.16 17.42 -7.63
CA ILE A 45 1.75 17.04 -7.49
C ILE A 45 1.73 15.69 -6.80
N VAL A 46 1.05 15.61 -5.67
CA VAL A 46 0.95 14.41 -4.84
C VAL A 46 -0.48 13.95 -4.82
N THR A 47 -0.73 12.67 -5.11
CA THR A 47 -2.06 12.10 -4.98
C THR A 47 -2.25 11.43 -3.62
N GLY A 48 -3.47 11.50 -3.08
CA GLY A 48 -3.82 10.86 -1.83
C GLY A 48 -5.31 10.54 -1.76
N LEU A 49 -5.67 9.54 -0.94
CA LEU A 49 -7.06 9.22 -0.68
C LEU A 49 -7.71 10.33 0.16
N VAL A 50 -8.95 10.67 -0.18
CA VAL A 50 -9.78 11.63 0.56
C VAL A 50 -11.22 11.13 0.59
N GLY A 51 -12.05 11.74 1.43
CA GLY A 51 -13.49 11.49 1.49
C GLY A 51 -13.94 10.88 2.81
N VAL A 52 -15.25 10.82 3.00
CA VAL A 52 -15.89 10.44 4.27
C VAL A 52 -15.67 9.00 4.69
N ASP A 53 -15.35 8.13 3.73
CA ASP A 53 -15.09 6.70 3.98
C ASP A 53 -13.58 6.39 4.04
N SER A 54 -12.75 7.43 4.12
CA SER A 54 -11.32 7.33 4.37
C SER A 54 -11.00 7.69 5.83
N GLU A 55 -10.10 6.93 6.45
CA GLU A 55 -9.61 7.20 7.79
C GLU A 55 -8.21 7.80 7.74
N SER A 56 -7.97 8.84 8.52
CA SER A 56 -6.63 9.41 8.69
C SER A 56 -5.86 8.60 9.72
N ILE A 57 -4.67 8.12 9.35
CA ILE A 57 -3.76 7.38 10.20
C ILE A 57 -2.42 8.10 10.31
N GLU A 58 -1.72 7.83 11.40
CA GLU A 58 -0.32 8.21 11.59
C GLU A 58 0.58 7.08 11.11
N ARG A 59 1.49 7.40 10.18
CA ARG A 59 2.55 6.48 9.75
C ARG A 59 3.74 6.67 10.68
N ILE A 60 4.41 5.56 10.95
CA ILE A 60 5.69 5.54 11.69
C ILE A 60 6.73 6.40 10.97
N VAL A 61 6.76 6.31 9.63
CA VAL A 61 7.60 7.16 8.78
C VAL A 61 6.74 7.82 7.70
N GLY A 62 6.92 9.14 7.53
CA GLY A 62 6.28 9.90 6.46
C GLY A 62 4.96 10.59 6.81
N GLY A 63 4.67 10.76 8.10
CA GLY A 63 3.56 11.60 8.59
C GLY A 63 2.18 10.96 8.46
N ARG A 64 1.15 11.78 8.22
CA ARG A 64 -0.24 11.30 8.10
C ARG A 64 -0.52 10.73 6.71
N ALA A 65 -1.33 9.68 6.66
CA ALA A 65 -1.92 9.18 5.43
C ALA A 65 -3.41 8.94 5.62
N ASN A 66 -4.14 8.91 4.52
CA ASN A 66 -5.53 8.47 4.52
C ASN A 66 -5.59 7.06 3.94
N VAL A 67 -6.40 6.21 4.57
CA VAL A 67 -6.61 4.82 4.18
C VAL A 67 -8.08 4.52 3.97
N ILE A 68 -8.37 3.52 3.15
CA ILE A 68 -9.70 2.93 3.00
C ILE A 68 -9.66 1.46 3.37
N ALA A 69 -10.73 0.96 3.99
CA ALA A 69 -10.85 -0.46 4.27
C ALA A 69 -10.97 -1.24 2.95
N PHE A 70 -10.17 -2.29 2.83
CA PHE A 70 -10.02 -3.08 1.61
C PHE A 70 -10.75 -4.41 1.73
N LEU A 71 -10.37 -5.21 2.72
CA LEU A 71 -11.01 -6.49 3.00
C LEU A 71 -10.92 -6.83 4.50
N PRO A 72 -11.97 -7.46 5.07
CA PRO A 72 -11.88 -8.01 6.41
C PRO A 72 -10.90 -9.18 6.42
N LEU A 73 -10.16 -9.33 7.51
CA LEU A 73 -9.27 -10.45 7.81
C LEU A 73 -9.91 -11.33 8.92
N GLN A 74 -9.10 -12.05 9.69
CA GLN A 74 -9.59 -12.89 10.79
C GLN A 74 -10.09 -12.03 11.98
N GLY A 75 -11.24 -12.42 12.54
CA GLY A 75 -11.85 -11.72 13.68
C GLY A 75 -12.34 -10.33 13.30
N ARG A 76 -11.93 -9.31 14.06
CA ARG A 76 -12.24 -7.89 13.78
C ARG A 76 -11.15 -7.17 12.99
N LEU A 77 -10.07 -7.87 12.61
CA LEU A 77 -8.96 -7.26 11.90
C LEU A 77 -9.37 -6.93 10.46
N VAL A 78 -8.96 -5.77 9.97
CA VAL A 78 -9.22 -5.32 8.59
C VAL A 78 -7.91 -4.97 7.92
N ALA A 79 -7.78 -5.31 6.64
CA ALA A 79 -6.73 -4.78 5.78
C ALA A 79 -7.19 -3.45 5.18
N TRP A 80 -6.29 -2.47 5.22
CA TRP A 80 -6.51 -1.11 4.77
C TRP A 80 -5.51 -0.75 3.69
N LEU A 81 -5.93 0.09 2.74
CA LEU A 81 -5.10 0.55 1.64
C LEU A 81 -4.89 2.05 1.69
N SER A 82 -3.67 2.47 1.41
CA SER A 82 -3.37 3.83 0.95
C SER A 82 -2.74 3.77 -0.43
N TYR A 83 -3.01 4.77 -1.26
CA TYR A 83 -2.39 4.91 -2.57
C TYR A 83 -1.87 6.33 -2.74
N ARG A 84 -0.63 6.45 -3.22
CA ARG A 84 0.06 7.73 -3.42
C ARG A 84 0.89 7.69 -4.69
N GLU A 85 0.72 8.72 -5.51
CA GLU A 85 1.60 9.03 -6.63
C GLU A 85 2.27 10.37 -6.41
N ASN A 86 3.48 10.52 -6.93
CA ASN A 86 4.17 11.80 -7.00
C ASN A 86 4.49 12.10 -8.46
N TRP A 87 4.20 13.34 -8.86
CA TRP A 87 4.46 13.90 -10.17
C TRP A 87 5.21 15.20 -10.01
N LYS A 88 6.02 15.59 -11.01
CA LYS A 88 6.75 16.86 -11.04
C LYS A 88 6.22 17.74 -12.15
N ILE A 89 5.96 19.00 -11.85
CA ILE A 89 5.63 20.03 -12.83
C ILE A 89 6.92 20.46 -13.52
N ARG A 90 7.03 20.20 -14.84
CA ARG A 90 8.15 20.67 -15.64
C ARG A 90 7.99 22.14 -16.01
N ALA A 91 9.07 22.89 -15.88
CA ALA A 91 9.14 24.26 -16.40
C ALA A 91 9.15 24.25 -17.93
N GLY A 92 8.37 25.14 -18.57
CA GLY A 92 8.30 25.28 -20.02
C GLY A 92 6.88 25.50 -20.56
N ARG A 93 6.76 25.67 -21.89
CA ARG A 93 5.46 25.75 -22.58
C ARG A 93 4.74 24.40 -22.43
N GLY A 94 3.52 24.43 -21.88
CA GLY A 94 2.68 23.24 -21.68
C GLY A 94 2.59 22.74 -20.23
N ARG A 95 3.57 23.07 -19.37
CA ARG A 95 3.65 22.61 -17.95
C ARG A 95 3.34 21.12 -17.81
N ASN A 96 4.04 20.27 -18.56
CA ASN A 96 3.86 18.82 -18.48
C ASN A 96 4.15 18.31 -17.06
N ARG A 97 3.50 17.20 -16.71
CA ARG A 97 3.65 16.53 -15.43
C ARG A 97 4.43 15.26 -15.68
N GLU A 98 5.57 15.15 -15.03
CA GLU A 98 6.46 14.01 -15.15
C GLU A 98 6.24 13.06 -13.98
N PHE A 99 6.02 11.79 -14.27
CA PHE A 99 5.87 10.76 -13.25
C PHE A 99 7.16 10.61 -12.43
N ARG A 100 7.02 10.53 -11.10
CA ARG A 100 8.13 10.29 -10.17
C ARG A 100 8.01 8.96 -9.45
N SER A 101 6.86 8.66 -8.86
CA SER A 101 6.67 7.38 -8.17
C SER A 101 5.19 7.09 -7.94
N ALA A 102 4.88 5.82 -7.74
CA ALA A 102 3.60 5.32 -7.25
C ALA A 102 3.84 4.33 -6.12
N SER A 103 2.98 4.34 -5.11
CA SER A 103 3.06 3.46 -3.94
C SER A 103 1.65 3.05 -3.51
N LEU A 104 1.44 1.74 -3.37
CA LEU A 104 0.25 1.14 -2.77
C LEU A 104 0.67 0.52 -1.43
N SER A 105 0.24 1.11 -0.33
CA SER A 105 0.57 0.65 1.02
C SER A 105 -0.57 -0.16 1.62
N VAL A 106 -0.23 -1.24 2.31
CA VAL A 106 -1.17 -2.09 3.06
C VAL A 106 -0.93 -1.93 4.55
N TYR A 107 -2.00 -1.71 5.31
CA TYR A 107 -2.00 -1.57 6.76
C TYR A 107 -2.98 -2.56 7.37
N PHE A 108 -2.68 -3.08 8.56
CA PHE A 108 -3.62 -3.93 9.31
C PHE A 108 -4.05 -3.22 10.60
N GLY A 109 -5.34 -3.23 10.90
CA GLY A 109 -5.85 -2.61 12.13
C GLY A 109 -7.37 -2.73 12.24
N LEU A 110 -7.92 -2.26 13.35
CA LEU A 110 -9.36 -2.26 13.56
C LEU A 110 -10.00 -0.98 12.98
N GLU A 111 -11.30 -1.05 12.68
CA GLU A 111 -12.09 0.13 12.31
C GLU A 111 -12.09 1.15 13.44
N ASN A 112 -12.00 2.44 13.09
CA ASN A 112 -11.98 3.57 14.02
C ASN A 112 -10.77 3.65 14.97
N GLU A 113 -9.76 2.78 14.83
CA GLU A 113 -8.48 2.94 15.54
C GLU A 113 -7.54 3.90 14.82
N ALA A 114 -6.97 4.87 15.53
CA ALA A 114 -6.06 5.85 14.93
C ALA A 114 -4.75 5.22 14.41
N TYR A 115 -4.29 4.15 15.07
CA TYR A 115 -3.06 3.45 14.71
C TYR A 115 -3.36 2.21 13.88
N LYS A 116 -2.76 2.16 12.69
CA LYS A 116 -2.80 1.00 11.78
C LYS A 116 -1.38 0.79 11.25
N PRO A 117 -0.60 -0.20 11.75
CA PRO A 117 0.77 -0.41 11.30
C PRO A 117 0.84 -0.70 9.80
N GLN A 118 1.82 -0.10 9.12
CA GLN A 118 2.11 -0.40 7.72
C GLN A 118 2.83 -1.73 7.65
N VAL A 119 2.29 -2.65 6.87
CA VAL A 119 2.78 -4.02 6.85
C VAL A 119 3.74 -4.22 5.69
N PHE A 120 3.32 -3.78 4.51
CA PHE A 120 4.12 -3.79 3.29
C PHE A 120 3.55 -2.80 2.28
N ARG A 121 4.30 -2.54 1.22
CA ARG A 121 3.88 -1.69 0.10
C ARG A 121 4.44 -2.18 -1.22
N ALA A 122 3.66 -1.98 -2.28
CA ALA A 122 4.12 -2.13 -3.65
C ALA A 122 4.52 -0.74 -4.18
N GLU A 123 5.75 -0.60 -4.68
CA GLU A 123 6.25 0.67 -5.19
C GLU A 123 6.71 0.54 -6.64
N TRP A 124 6.46 1.57 -7.44
CA TRP A 124 7.04 1.73 -8.76
C TRP A 124 7.67 3.11 -8.91
N ALA A 125 8.99 3.14 -9.06
CA ALA A 125 9.74 4.37 -9.29
C ALA A 125 9.79 4.77 -10.77
N GLY A 126 9.69 6.06 -11.01
CA GLY A 126 10.08 6.70 -12.26
C GLY A 126 11.58 7.00 -12.30
N TRP A 127 12.03 7.62 -13.39
CA TRP A 127 13.43 8.02 -13.54
C TRP A 127 13.78 9.22 -12.64
N ALA A 128 14.98 9.21 -12.04
CA ALA A 128 15.60 10.35 -11.35
C ALA A 128 16.44 11.20 -12.28
N LYS A 129 17.36 10.57 -13.00
CA LYS A 129 18.15 11.19 -14.06
C LYS A 129 18.17 10.25 -15.25
N TRP A 130 17.71 10.76 -16.38
CA TRP A 130 17.88 10.11 -17.67
C TRP A 130 18.69 11.05 -18.56
N ASN A 131 19.94 10.70 -18.84
CA ASN A 131 20.70 11.27 -19.94
C ASN A 131 21.34 10.13 -20.74
N ALA A 132 21.58 10.34 -22.03
CA ALA A 132 22.18 9.31 -22.88
C ALA A 132 23.70 9.14 -22.59
N GLN A 133 24.28 10.01 -21.77
CA GLN A 133 25.73 10.11 -21.51
C GLN A 133 26.15 9.81 -20.06
N ALA A 134 25.23 9.66 -19.11
CA ALA A 134 25.53 9.23 -17.74
C ALA A 134 24.65 8.05 -17.35
N ALA A 135 25.01 7.41 -16.24
CA ALA A 135 24.30 6.27 -15.72
C ALA A 135 22.85 6.67 -15.40
N ALA A 136 21.90 6.00 -16.05
CA ALA A 136 20.49 6.18 -15.76
C ALA A 136 20.22 5.80 -14.30
N SER A 137 19.53 6.67 -13.57
CA SER A 137 19.15 6.41 -12.18
C SER A 137 17.66 6.56 -11.97
N PHE A 138 17.11 5.77 -11.07
CA PHE A 138 15.70 5.79 -10.68
C PHE A 138 15.52 6.65 -9.42
N GLN A 139 14.27 7.05 -9.13
CA GLN A 139 13.93 7.81 -7.91
C GLN A 139 14.22 7.02 -6.63
N THR A 140 14.27 5.70 -6.73
CA THR A 140 14.67 4.78 -5.66
C THR A 140 15.64 3.73 -6.24
N ASP A 141 16.14 2.82 -5.42
CA ASP A 141 17.14 1.81 -5.84
C ASP A 141 16.58 0.74 -6.80
N ALA A 142 15.28 0.77 -7.12
CA ALA A 142 14.63 -0.21 -7.99
C ALA A 142 13.92 0.45 -9.17
N GLY A 143 14.34 0.07 -10.37
CA GLY A 143 13.76 0.52 -11.63
C GLY A 143 12.54 -0.25 -12.10
N HIS A 144 11.88 -0.99 -11.22
CA HIS A 144 10.71 -1.80 -11.53
C HIS A 144 9.81 -1.89 -10.29
N PRO A 145 8.53 -2.27 -10.46
CA PRO A 145 7.67 -2.61 -9.35
C PRO A 145 8.32 -3.63 -8.42
N HIS A 146 8.26 -3.36 -7.13
CA HIS A 146 8.80 -4.23 -6.09
C HIS A 146 8.00 -4.07 -4.79
N TRP A 147 8.18 -5.04 -3.90
CA TRP A 147 7.60 -5.04 -2.57
C TRP A 147 8.62 -4.51 -1.55
N GLN A 148 8.16 -3.68 -0.63
CA GLN A 148 8.90 -3.32 0.59
C GLN A 148 8.09 -3.77 1.81
N PHE A 149 8.77 -4.33 2.80
CA PHE A 149 8.15 -4.84 4.03
C PHE A 149 8.52 -3.92 5.19
N ASP A 150 7.52 -3.24 5.74
CA ASP A 150 7.70 -2.26 6.80
C ASP A 150 7.22 -2.81 8.18
N ALA A 151 6.73 -4.06 8.19
CA ALA A 151 6.23 -4.72 9.39
C ALA A 151 7.30 -4.90 10.48
N ILE A 152 8.56 -5.08 10.12
CA ILE A 152 9.66 -5.26 11.10
C ILE A 152 9.93 -3.95 11.85
N ASP A 153 9.84 -2.81 11.17
CA ASP A 153 10.03 -1.49 11.77
C ASP A 153 8.77 -1.02 12.54
N SER A 154 7.62 -1.66 12.32
CA SER A 154 6.33 -1.23 12.88
C SER A 154 5.97 -1.77 14.26
N LEU A 155 6.84 -2.59 14.84
CA LEU A 155 6.62 -3.29 16.10
C LEU A 155 7.39 -2.66 17.27
N GLY A 156 8.04 -1.51 17.04
CA GLY A 156 8.76 -0.77 18.07
C GLY A 156 7.92 0.34 18.73
N GLU A 157 7.70 0.19 20.03
CA GLU A 157 7.43 1.23 21.06
C GLU A 157 5.96 1.69 21.35
N ASP A 158 5.49 1.35 22.56
CA ASP A 158 4.57 2.07 23.47
C ASP A 158 3.06 2.28 23.11
N SER A 159 2.15 1.42 23.63
CA SER A 159 0.80 1.89 24.07
C SER A 159 0.09 0.96 25.08
N SER A 160 0.01 1.39 26.35
CA SER A 160 -0.39 0.56 27.50
C SER A 160 -1.91 0.48 27.79
N VAL A 161 -2.74 1.31 27.15
CA VAL A 161 -4.20 1.38 27.43
C VAL A 161 -5.01 0.45 26.53
N LEU A 162 -4.61 0.29 25.26
CA LEU A 162 -5.21 -0.64 24.29
C LEU A 162 -5.06 -2.12 24.72
N ARG A 163 -4.05 -2.38 25.55
CA ARG A 163 -3.68 -3.66 26.18
C ARG A 163 -4.79 -4.23 27.08
N ARG A 164 -5.58 -3.39 27.76
CA ARG A 164 -6.62 -3.85 28.70
C ARG A 164 -7.91 -4.29 28.01
N GLN A 165 -8.38 -3.53 27.01
CA GLN A 165 -9.66 -3.81 26.33
C GLN A 165 -9.62 -5.04 25.42
N THR A 166 -8.42 -5.45 24.97
CA THR A 166 -8.24 -6.59 24.06
C THR A 166 -8.21 -7.95 24.79
N LEU A 167 -7.82 -7.96 26.07
CA LEU A 167 -7.75 -9.18 26.89
C LEU A 167 -9.13 -9.76 27.24
N GLU A 168 -10.18 -8.94 27.29
CA GLU A 168 -11.54 -9.42 27.54
C GLU A 168 -12.12 -10.18 26.33
N VAL A 169 -11.70 -9.84 25.10
CA VAL A 169 -12.20 -10.49 23.86
C VAL A 169 -11.62 -11.90 23.67
N LEU A 170 -10.46 -12.20 24.26
CA LEU A 170 -9.76 -13.49 24.13
C LEU A 170 -10.03 -14.45 25.30
N ARG A 171 -10.61 -13.98 26.41
CA ARG A 171 -10.87 -14.79 27.62
C ARG A 171 -12.19 -15.57 27.58
N ASP A 172 -13.07 -15.28 26.63
CA ASP A 172 -14.41 -15.90 26.54
C ASP A 172 -14.43 -17.18 25.67
N SER A 173 -13.25 -17.74 25.36
CA SER A 173 -13.13 -19.00 24.62
C SER A 173 -12.16 -19.95 25.34
N ASP A 174 -12.78 -20.95 25.98
CA ASP A 174 -12.23 -22.21 26.52
C ASP A 174 -11.78 -22.20 28.00
N ASP A 175 -12.59 -22.86 28.82
CA ASP A 175 -12.31 -23.38 30.17
C ASP A 175 -11.26 -24.51 30.15
N GLU A 176 -10.66 -24.74 31.34
CA GLU A 176 -9.78 -25.86 31.79
C GLU A 176 -8.24 -25.67 31.77
N GLU A 177 -7.75 -25.04 32.86
CA GLU A 177 -6.69 -25.47 33.82
C GLU A 177 -5.25 -25.92 33.40
N PRO A 178 -4.23 -25.80 34.29
CA PRO A 178 -3.13 -24.89 34.04
C PRO A 178 -1.75 -25.56 33.90
N VAL A 179 -0.91 -25.04 32.99
CA VAL A 179 0.54 -25.32 32.96
C VAL A 179 1.32 -24.00 33.00
N ARG A 180 2.29 -23.98 33.90
CA ARG A 180 3.12 -22.86 34.36
C ARG A 180 3.86 -22.08 33.26
N GLU A 181 3.57 -20.78 33.26
CA GLU A 181 4.40 -19.59 32.97
C GLU A 181 5.71 -19.79 32.20
N PHE A 182 5.59 -19.86 30.87
CA PHE A 182 6.42 -19.00 30.03
C PHE A 182 5.69 -17.65 29.99
N ASP A 183 6.33 -16.56 30.40
CA ASP A 183 5.70 -15.22 30.47
C ASP A 183 6.21 -14.31 29.34
N PRO A 184 5.82 -14.57 28.06
CA PRO A 184 6.15 -13.70 26.94
C PRO A 184 5.28 -12.46 27.00
N SER A 185 5.89 -11.29 26.79
CA SER A 185 5.17 -10.03 26.81
C SER A 185 4.09 -9.99 25.70
N PRO A 186 2.96 -9.30 25.92
CA PRO A 186 1.84 -9.27 24.98
C PRO A 186 2.11 -8.55 23.65
N GLU A 187 3.25 -7.88 23.48
CA GLU A 187 3.74 -7.38 22.19
C GLU A 187 4.17 -8.54 21.29
N THR A 188 4.86 -9.54 21.86
CA THR A 188 5.41 -10.69 21.14
C THR A 188 4.33 -11.55 20.48
N VAL A 189 3.08 -11.57 21.00
CA VAL A 189 1.98 -12.40 20.48
C VAL A 189 1.25 -11.75 19.29
N ARG A 190 1.08 -10.42 19.29
CA ARG A 190 0.50 -9.68 18.15
C ARG A 190 1.47 -9.67 16.96
N ASP A 191 2.75 -9.51 17.26
CA ASP A 191 3.86 -9.62 16.32
C ASP A 191 3.94 -11.04 15.74
N LEU A 192 3.71 -12.07 16.57
CA LEU A 192 3.63 -13.46 16.11
C LEU A 192 2.48 -13.70 15.14
N VAL A 193 1.29 -13.13 15.39
CA VAL A 193 0.10 -13.32 14.53
C VAL A 193 0.25 -12.53 13.21
N LEU A 194 0.80 -11.32 13.26
CA LEU A 194 1.13 -10.54 12.07
C LEU A 194 2.26 -11.20 11.26
N ALA A 195 3.33 -11.67 11.90
CA ALA A 195 4.43 -12.39 11.27
C ALA A 195 4.00 -13.78 10.76
N GLN A 196 3.11 -14.50 11.45
CA GLN A 196 2.51 -15.74 10.95
C GLN A 196 1.58 -15.49 9.77
N GLY A 197 0.81 -14.41 9.79
CA GLY A 197 -0.04 -14.01 8.66
C GLY A 197 0.81 -13.65 7.44
N LEU A 198 1.86 -12.85 7.64
CA LEU A 198 2.77 -12.40 6.58
C LEU A 198 3.64 -13.51 6.00
N SER A 199 4.17 -14.41 6.83
CA SER A 199 4.95 -15.57 6.35
C SER A 199 4.15 -16.51 5.45
N ARG A 200 2.81 -16.37 5.45
CA ARG A 200 1.89 -17.14 4.62
C ARG A 200 1.44 -16.41 3.36
N VAL A 201 1.73 -15.11 3.23
CA VAL A 201 1.49 -14.34 2.01
C VAL A 201 2.69 -14.53 1.10
N HIS A 202 2.44 -15.00 -0.12
CA HIS A 202 3.50 -15.11 -1.10
C HIS A 202 3.73 -13.74 -1.73
N PHE A 203 4.99 -13.40 -2.00
CA PHE A 203 5.33 -12.16 -2.70
C PHE A 203 6.33 -12.51 -3.81
N PRO A 204 5.97 -12.35 -5.09
CA PRO A 204 6.89 -12.62 -6.16
C PRO A 204 7.97 -11.54 -6.19
N SER A 205 9.22 -11.99 -6.24
CA SER A 205 10.40 -11.14 -6.33
C SER A 205 10.45 -10.29 -7.61
N ALA A 206 9.80 -10.74 -8.68
CA ALA A 206 9.65 -10.03 -9.95
C ALA A 206 8.21 -10.18 -10.46
N ALA A 207 7.32 -9.36 -9.93
CA ALA A 207 5.90 -9.41 -10.24
C ALA A 207 5.58 -8.75 -11.60
N ALA A 208 6.11 -9.25 -12.73
CA ALA A 208 6.01 -8.68 -14.09
C ALA A 208 4.58 -8.54 -14.67
N TRP A 209 3.57 -8.55 -13.82
CA TRP A 209 2.14 -8.57 -14.10
C TRP A 209 1.64 -7.36 -14.88
N TRP A 210 2.39 -6.26 -14.95
CA TRP A 210 2.04 -5.11 -15.81
C TRP A 210 2.36 -5.36 -17.29
N ARG A 211 2.99 -6.49 -17.66
CA ARG A 211 3.40 -6.77 -19.04
C ARG A 211 2.61 -7.90 -19.70
N PRO A 212 2.27 -7.76 -20.99
CA PRO A 212 1.77 -8.87 -21.80
C PRO A 212 2.85 -9.91 -22.16
N ALA A 213 4.15 -9.57 -22.04
CA ALA A 213 5.28 -10.48 -22.26
C ALA A 213 6.38 -10.29 -21.18
N PRO A 214 6.62 -11.26 -20.29
CA PRO A 214 7.46 -11.10 -19.10
C PRO A 214 8.98 -11.10 -19.34
N HIS A 215 9.46 -11.23 -20.58
CA HIS A 215 10.87 -11.53 -20.87
C HIS A 215 11.77 -10.32 -21.23
N ASN A 216 11.23 -9.12 -21.38
CA ASN A 216 12.00 -7.99 -21.92
C ASN A 216 12.68 -7.12 -20.86
N GLY A 217 13.78 -7.55 -20.25
CA GLY A 217 14.67 -6.70 -19.43
C GLY A 217 14.21 -6.46 -17.98
N HIS A 218 15.16 -5.99 -17.16
CA HIS A 218 15.04 -6.01 -15.69
C HIS A 218 14.67 -4.67 -15.04
N ALA A 219 14.68 -3.54 -15.76
CA ALA A 219 14.38 -2.22 -15.19
C ALA A 219 13.71 -1.28 -16.19
N PHE A 220 12.46 -0.90 -15.91
CA PHE A 220 11.69 0.08 -16.70
C PHE A 220 10.76 0.89 -15.79
N ALA A 221 10.90 2.21 -15.86
CA ALA A 221 9.86 3.13 -15.42
C ALA A 221 8.60 2.92 -16.28
N PRO A 222 7.39 3.29 -15.80
CA PRO A 222 6.20 3.23 -16.63
C PRO A 222 6.35 4.16 -17.83
N GLU A 223 5.89 3.71 -19.00
CA GLU A 223 5.90 4.47 -20.25
C GLU A 223 4.55 5.15 -20.52
N SER A 224 3.49 4.70 -19.83
CA SER A 224 2.16 5.28 -19.96
C SER A 224 1.37 5.21 -18.65
N THR A 225 0.36 6.08 -18.53
CA THR A 225 -0.62 5.99 -17.43
C THR A 225 -1.44 4.69 -17.47
N MET A 226 -1.53 4.03 -18.64
CA MET A 226 -2.16 2.72 -18.76
C MET A 226 -1.38 1.66 -18.00
N GLU A 227 -0.04 1.66 -18.11
CA GLU A 227 0.80 0.70 -17.40
C GLU A 227 0.66 0.86 -15.88
N LEU A 228 0.60 2.10 -15.37
CA LEU A 228 0.33 2.39 -13.97
C LEU A 228 -1.01 1.80 -13.50
N ARG A 229 -2.08 2.02 -14.27
CA ARG A 229 -3.41 1.48 -13.96
C ARG A 229 -3.44 -0.04 -14.01
N SER A 230 -2.78 -0.66 -14.99
CA SER A 230 -2.67 -2.12 -15.09
C SER A 230 -1.88 -2.71 -13.94
N TRP A 231 -0.75 -2.10 -13.57
CA TRP A 231 0.03 -2.47 -12.39
C TRP A 231 -0.82 -2.43 -11.12
N LEU A 232 -1.51 -1.31 -10.88
CA LEU A 232 -2.37 -1.16 -9.70
C LEU A 232 -3.49 -2.20 -9.67
N SER A 233 -4.23 -2.35 -10.77
CA SER A 233 -5.33 -3.31 -10.87
C SER A 233 -4.87 -4.76 -10.61
N HIS A 234 -3.75 -5.17 -11.21
CA HIS A 234 -3.21 -6.50 -10.99
C HIS A 234 -2.67 -6.70 -9.58
N THR A 235 -2.02 -5.69 -9.01
CA THR A 235 -1.54 -5.72 -7.63
C THR A 235 -2.71 -5.87 -6.66
N LEU A 236 -3.79 -5.09 -6.82
CA LEU A 236 -4.98 -5.19 -5.99
C LEU A 236 -5.66 -6.57 -6.11
N ARG A 237 -5.78 -7.11 -7.32
CA ARG A 237 -6.33 -8.45 -7.54
C ARG A 237 -5.48 -9.52 -6.86
N TYR A 238 -4.16 -9.40 -6.94
CA TYR A 238 -3.23 -10.29 -6.25
C TYR A 238 -3.39 -10.22 -4.73
N LEU A 239 -3.38 -9.01 -4.17
CA LEU A 239 -3.58 -8.79 -2.73
C LEU A 239 -4.92 -9.33 -2.26
N LYS A 240 -5.98 -9.16 -3.04
CA LYS A 240 -7.30 -9.71 -2.70
C LYS A 240 -7.30 -11.23 -2.66
N ALA A 241 -6.58 -11.89 -3.59
CA ALA A 241 -6.44 -13.34 -3.59
C ALA A 241 -5.61 -13.84 -2.41
N GLU A 242 -4.42 -13.27 -2.19
CA GLU A 242 -3.51 -13.69 -1.13
C GLU A 242 -4.06 -13.39 0.27
N LEU A 243 -4.45 -12.15 0.54
CA LEU A 243 -5.02 -11.77 1.84
C LEU A 243 -6.40 -12.41 2.06
N GLY A 244 -7.13 -12.73 0.99
CA GLY A 244 -8.36 -13.50 1.05
C GLY A 244 -8.15 -14.89 1.68
N THR A 245 -6.97 -15.49 1.54
CA THR A 245 -6.65 -16.77 2.20
C THR A 245 -6.64 -16.67 3.73
N LEU A 246 -6.42 -15.46 4.27
CA LEU A 246 -6.42 -15.18 5.71
C LEU A 246 -7.85 -15.02 6.28
N ARG A 247 -8.89 -14.92 5.43
CA ARG A 247 -10.30 -14.84 5.87
C ARG A 247 -10.89 -16.17 6.32
N ASN A 248 -10.51 -17.26 5.64
CA ASN A 248 -11.32 -18.48 5.60
C ASN A 248 -10.76 -19.66 6.39
N ARG A 249 -9.60 -19.54 7.04
CA ARG A 249 -9.04 -20.66 7.82
C ARG A 249 -9.58 -20.66 9.25
N ARG A 250 -10.85 -21.05 9.41
CA ARG A 250 -11.29 -21.69 10.66
C ARG A 250 -10.51 -23.01 10.79
N ARG A 251 -10.01 -23.26 12.00
CA ARG A 251 -9.25 -24.45 12.44
C ARG A 251 -9.66 -25.71 11.65
N ALA A 252 -8.69 -26.31 10.96
CA ALA A 252 -8.67 -27.75 10.73
C ALA A 252 -7.99 -28.39 11.95
#